data_AF-A0A9N8P0I3-F1
#
_entry.id   AF-A0A9N8P0I3-F1
#
_cell.length_a   1.000
_cell.length_b   1.000
_cell.length_c   1.000
_cell.angle_alpha   90.00
_cell.angle_beta   90.00
_cell.angle_gamma   90.00
#
_symmetry.space_group_name_H-M   'P 1'
#
loop_
_entity.id
_entity.type
_entity.pdbx_description
1 polymer ?
#
loop_
_entity_poly.entity_id
_entity_poly.type
_entity_poly.pdbx_seq_one_letter_code
_entity_poly.pdbx_strand_id
1 'polypeptide(L)'
;MALRKFNISFLALVFAFSALNAQQHLDPEYIKVTNERAAKIVAKLDLKDAKKETSVSNIIAQQFRDLSEIQDGRDAEIKKIKDDSSLAKEKQNEKIDKLKSKADESIEKLHKSYLKKLGKELSEDKITEVKDGMTYGVLPITVAGYNDMLPNLNAEQKDYIYKALVEAREHAMDGGSSKEKHGWFGKYKGRINNYLSKQGYDLNKESADWHKRIEEREKSKVKDSTSKE
;
A
#
# COMPACT_ATOMS: atom_id res chain seq x y z
N MET A 1 2.68 18.02 -78.71
CA MET A 1 3.92 18.00 -77.91
C MET A 1 3.52 18.03 -76.44
N ALA A 2 3.78 16.92 -75.75
CA ALA A 2 3.74 16.69 -74.29
C ALA A 2 2.48 17.04 -73.46
N LEU A 3 1.61 16.03 -73.26
CA LEU A 3 0.83 15.86 -72.02
C LEU A 3 1.77 15.47 -70.86
N ARG A 4 1.67 16.13 -69.69
CA ARG A 4 2.11 15.58 -68.38
C ARG A 4 1.18 16.11 -67.27
N LYS A 5 0.19 15.31 -66.89
CA LYS A 5 0.10 14.45 -65.69
C LYS A 5 -0.36 15.20 -64.42
N PHE A 6 -1.66 15.10 -64.19
CA PHE A 6 -2.37 15.29 -62.92
C PHE A 6 -1.83 14.29 -61.88
N ASN A 7 -1.43 14.76 -60.69
CA ASN A 7 -1.24 13.91 -59.52
C ASN A 7 -2.11 14.45 -58.38
N ILE A 8 -3.27 13.82 -58.22
CA ILE A 8 -4.04 13.77 -56.99
C ILE A 8 -3.35 12.74 -56.08
N SER A 9 -2.97 13.13 -54.88
CA SER A 9 -2.63 12.22 -53.79
C SER A 9 -3.07 12.90 -52.48
N PHE A 10 -4.35 12.79 -52.16
CA PHE A 10 -4.92 11.83 -51.20
C PHE A 10 -4.36 12.00 -49.78
N LEU A 11 -5.05 12.89 -49.05
CA LEU A 11 -5.37 12.84 -47.63
C LEU A 11 -5.17 11.46 -46.97
N ALA A 12 -4.16 11.33 -46.11
CA ALA A 12 -4.09 10.29 -45.08
C ALA A 12 -3.09 10.70 -43.98
N LEU A 13 -3.54 11.51 -43.02
CA LEU A 13 -2.91 11.55 -41.69
C LEU A 13 -4.01 11.53 -40.63
N VAL A 14 -4.53 10.33 -40.42
CA VAL A 14 -5.51 9.98 -39.39
C VAL A 14 -4.77 9.14 -38.35
N PHE A 15 -4.80 9.66 -37.13
CA PHE A 15 -4.69 8.94 -35.84
C PHE A 15 -3.32 8.40 -35.40
N ALA A 16 -2.64 9.21 -34.57
CA ALA A 16 -1.91 8.69 -33.41
C ALA A 16 -1.77 9.78 -32.32
N PHE A 17 -2.89 10.36 -31.87
CA PHE A 17 -2.92 11.18 -30.65
C PHE A 17 -4.16 10.83 -29.81
N SER A 18 -4.33 9.55 -29.52
CA SER A 18 -5.35 9.05 -28.60
C SER A 18 -4.71 8.10 -27.58
N ALA A 19 -3.64 8.57 -26.94
CA ALA A 19 -3.12 8.01 -25.69
C ALA A 19 -2.80 9.07 -24.62
N LEU A 20 -3.02 10.36 -24.89
CA LEU A 20 -2.75 11.44 -23.92
C LEU A 20 -3.95 11.92 -23.09
N ASN A 21 -5.15 11.35 -23.29
CA ASN A 21 -6.38 11.84 -22.64
C ASN A 21 -6.86 11.02 -21.43
N ALA A 22 -6.05 10.12 -20.88
CA ALA A 22 -6.39 9.42 -19.63
C ALA A 22 -6.03 10.23 -18.37
N GLN A 23 -5.42 11.41 -18.50
CA GLN A 23 -4.79 12.14 -17.39
C GLN A 23 -5.49 13.45 -17.00
N GLN A 24 -6.69 13.73 -17.54
CA GLN A 24 -7.36 15.03 -17.40
C GLN A 24 -8.20 15.23 -16.12
N HIS A 25 -8.20 14.31 -15.14
CA HIS A 25 -9.06 14.44 -13.94
C HIS A 25 -8.31 14.40 -12.59
N LEU A 26 -6.97 14.32 -12.57
CA LEU A 26 -6.21 14.30 -11.32
C LEU A 26 -5.46 15.62 -11.12
N ASP A 27 -5.54 16.15 -9.89
CA ASP A 27 -4.79 17.32 -9.46
C ASP A 27 -3.29 17.15 -9.77
N PRO A 28 -2.66 18.09 -10.51
CA PRO A 28 -1.23 18.03 -10.80
C PRO A 28 -0.34 17.86 -9.56
N GLU A 29 -0.73 18.44 -8.42
CA GLU A 29 0.01 18.25 -7.17
C GLU A 29 -0.10 16.82 -6.66
N TYR A 30 -1.27 16.19 -6.78
CA TYR A 30 -1.44 14.79 -6.41
C TYR A 30 -0.62 13.84 -7.31
N ILE A 31 -0.54 14.12 -8.61
CA ILE A 31 0.32 13.38 -9.53
C ILE A 31 1.79 13.49 -9.09
N LYS A 32 2.24 14.70 -8.74
CA LYS A 32 3.61 14.92 -8.25
C LYS A 32 3.88 14.14 -6.96
N VAL A 33 2.99 14.23 -5.97
CA VAL A 33 3.13 13.53 -4.68
C VAL A 33 3.19 12.01 -4.88
N THR A 34 2.34 11.44 -5.73
CA THR A 34 2.35 9.99 -6.00
C THR A 34 3.61 9.53 -6.73
N ASN A 35 4.12 10.34 -7.66
CA ASN A 35 5.41 10.09 -8.32
C ASN A 35 6.57 10.11 -7.31
N GLU A 36 6.64 11.12 -6.44
CA GLU A 36 7.70 11.22 -5.42
C GLU A 36 7.66 10.06 -4.43
N ARG A 37 6.46 9.62 -4.02
CA ARG A 37 6.29 8.45 -3.15
C ARG A 37 6.77 7.18 -3.85
N ALA A 38 6.38 6.97 -5.10
CA ALA A 38 6.80 5.82 -5.88
C ALA A 38 8.33 5.79 -6.07
N ALA A 39 8.92 6.93 -6.43
CA ALA A 39 10.37 7.05 -6.58
C ALA A 39 11.12 6.70 -5.29
N LYS A 40 10.65 7.15 -4.13
CA LYS A 40 11.23 6.79 -2.82
C LYS A 40 11.15 5.30 -2.50
N ILE A 41 10.09 4.61 -2.95
CA ILE A 41 9.97 3.16 -2.79
C ILE A 41 10.97 2.46 -3.71
N VAL A 42 10.99 2.82 -4.99
CA VAL A 42 11.87 2.20 -6.00
C VAL A 42 13.34 2.40 -5.68
N ALA A 43 13.73 3.58 -5.19
CA ALA A 43 15.12 3.86 -4.81
C ALA A 43 15.66 2.88 -3.75
N LYS A 44 14.79 2.34 -2.87
CA LYS A 44 15.19 1.34 -1.86
C LYS A 44 15.36 -0.06 -2.44
N LEU A 45 14.82 -0.34 -3.62
CA LEU A 45 14.90 -1.64 -4.26
C LEU A 45 16.29 -1.91 -4.84
N ASP A 46 17.08 -0.86 -5.12
CA ASP A 46 18.44 -0.93 -5.72
C ASP A 46 18.48 -1.86 -6.95
N LEU A 47 17.64 -1.56 -7.96
CA LEU A 47 17.47 -2.45 -9.12
C LEU A 47 18.65 -2.35 -10.10
N LYS A 48 19.43 -1.26 -10.05
CA LYS A 48 20.59 -1.00 -10.92
C LYS A 48 20.25 -1.00 -12.41
N ASP A 49 19.00 -0.69 -12.73
CA ASP A 49 18.45 -0.59 -14.08
C ASP A 49 17.47 0.58 -14.13
N ALA A 50 17.93 1.72 -14.65
CA ALA A 50 17.16 2.97 -14.68
C ALA A 50 15.85 2.86 -15.47
N LYS A 51 15.80 2.03 -16.52
CA LYS A 51 14.58 1.83 -17.31
C LYS A 51 13.56 1.05 -16.50
N LYS A 52 14.01 -0.01 -15.85
CA LYS A 52 13.17 -0.81 -14.95
C LYS A 52 12.70 0.00 -13.75
N GLU A 53 13.57 0.78 -13.11
CA GLU A 53 13.20 1.68 -12.02
C GLU A 53 12.12 2.67 -12.43
N THR A 54 12.24 3.25 -13.63
CA THR A 54 11.21 4.14 -14.18
C THR A 54 9.89 3.41 -14.43
N SER A 55 9.93 2.21 -15.03
CA SER A 55 8.74 1.38 -15.27
C SER A 55 8.01 1.05 -13.95
N VAL A 56 8.75 0.55 -12.96
CA VAL A 56 8.22 0.18 -11.64
C VAL A 56 7.67 1.41 -10.91
N SER A 57 8.37 2.54 -10.96
CA SER A 57 7.91 3.79 -10.34
C SER A 57 6.59 4.25 -10.95
N ASN A 58 6.44 4.16 -12.27
CA ASN A 58 5.18 4.51 -12.94
C ASN A 58 4.04 3.55 -12.55
N ILE A 59 4.32 2.24 -12.46
CA ILE A 59 3.34 1.24 -12.03
C ILE A 59 2.84 1.54 -10.60
N ILE A 60 3.76 1.82 -9.66
CA ILE A 60 3.42 2.15 -8.26
C ILE A 60 2.66 3.48 -8.18
N ALA A 61 3.11 4.52 -8.89
CA ALA A 61 2.46 5.83 -8.86
C ALA A 61 1.04 5.78 -9.45
N GLN A 62 0.83 4.97 -10.49
CA GLN A 62 -0.50 4.77 -11.06
C GLN A 62 -1.40 3.99 -10.08
N GLN A 63 -0.88 2.97 -9.39
CA GLN A 63 -1.66 2.24 -8.39
C GLN A 63 -2.22 3.14 -7.28
N PHE A 64 -1.42 4.09 -6.79
CA PHE A 64 -1.91 5.07 -5.80
C PHE A 64 -3.07 5.91 -6.35
N ARG A 65 -2.99 6.31 -7.61
CA ARG A 65 -4.00 7.13 -8.27
C ARG A 65 -5.28 6.35 -8.54
N ASP A 66 -5.15 5.13 -9.06
CA ASP A 66 -6.28 4.23 -9.33
C ASP A 66 -7.04 3.89 -8.03
N LEU A 67 -6.32 3.64 -6.92
CA LEU A 67 -6.93 3.43 -5.61
C LEU A 67 -7.68 4.68 -5.13
N SER A 68 -7.06 5.86 -5.22
CA SER A 68 -7.72 7.11 -4.83
C SER A 68 -8.97 7.40 -5.63
N GLU A 69 -8.95 7.21 -6.95
CA GLU A 69 -10.12 7.44 -7.79
C GLU A 69 -11.32 6.58 -7.35
N ILE A 70 -11.10 5.29 -7.09
CA ILE A 70 -12.16 4.38 -6.62
C ILE A 70 -12.69 4.84 -5.25
N GLN A 71 -11.79 5.17 -4.33
CA GLN A 71 -12.12 5.44 -2.94
C GLN A 71 -12.73 6.82 -2.73
N ASP A 72 -12.17 7.86 -3.36
CA ASP A 72 -12.70 9.22 -3.31
C ASP A 72 -14.06 9.29 -3.98
N GLY A 73 -14.24 8.59 -5.11
CA GLY A 73 -15.54 8.44 -5.77
C GLY A 73 -16.58 7.78 -4.87
N ARG A 74 -16.23 6.66 -4.23
CA ARG A 74 -17.10 5.99 -3.24
C ARG A 74 -17.44 6.91 -2.07
N ASP A 75 -16.45 7.59 -1.51
CA ASP A 75 -16.62 8.41 -0.30
C ASP A 75 -17.46 9.66 -0.58
N ALA A 76 -17.34 10.25 -1.77
CA ALA A 76 -18.20 11.34 -2.23
C ALA A 76 -19.67 10.90 -2.34
N GLU A 77 -19.95 9.72 -2.89
CA GLU A 77 -21.31 9.17 -2.98
C GLU A 77 -21.88 8.78 -1.61
N ILE A 78 -21.06 8.19 -0.74
CA ILE A 78 -21.45 7.90 0.66
C ILE A 78 -21.83 9.20 1.39
N LYS A 79 -21.07 10.29 1.20
CA LYS A 79 -21.37 11.59 1.80
C LYS A 79 -22.74 12.10 1.33
N LYS A 80 -23.01 12.08 0.02
CA LYS A 80 -24.32 12.47 -0.54
C LYS A 80 -25.47 11.67 0.09
N ILE A 81 -25.31 10.35 0.26
CA ILE A 81 -26.33 9.50 0.87
C ILE A 81 -26.57 9.84 2.34
N LYS A 82 -25.50 10.13 3.11
CA LYS A 82 -25.60 10.50 4.52
C LYS A 82 -26.27 11.87 4.71
N ASP A 83 -26.01 12.78 3.78
CA ASP A 83 -26.58 14.14 3.80
C ASP A 83 -28.03 14.17 3.28
N ASP A 84 -28.50 13.10 2.63
CA ASP A 84 -29.88 12.98 2.16
C ASP A 84 -30.84 12.61 3.30
N SER A 85 -31.39 13.65 3.94
CA SER A 85 -32.37 13.52 5.02
C SER A 85 -33.73 12.96 4.59
N SER A 86 -33.98 12.77 3.27
CA SER A 86 -35.21 12.15 2.78
C SER A 86 -35.20 10.62 2.90
N LEU A 87 -34.03 10.01 3.10
CA LEU A 87 -33.87 8.58 3.25
C LEU A 87 -33.85 8.18 4.74
N ALA A 88 -34.61 7.14 5.08
CA ALA A 88 -34.47 6.47 6.37
C ALA A 88 -33.05 5.89 6.54
N LYS A 89 -32.53 5.88 7.77
CA LYS A 89 -31.14 5.45 8.07
C LYS A 89 -30.85 4.03 7.60
N GLU A 90 -31.83 3.13 7.68
CA GLU A 90 -31.73 1.75 7.21
C GLU A 90 -31.45 1.72 5.70
N LYS A 91 -32.20 2.50 4.92
CA LYS A 91 -32.00 2.63 3.47
C LYS A 91 -30.68 3.32 3.12
N GLN A 92 -30.24 4.29 3.92
CA GLN A 92 -28.91 4.89 3.77
C GLN A 92 -27.82 3.84 3.94
N ASN A 93 -27.88 3.04 5.02
CA ASN A 93 -26.91 1.99 5.31
C ASN A 93 -26.86 0.94 4.19
N GLU A 94 -28.01 0.45 3.72
CA GLU A 94 -28.06 -0.51 2.60
C GLU A 94 -27.39 0.03 1.33
N LYS A 95 -27.62 1.30 0.98
CA LYS A 95 -26.96 1.93 -0.18
C LYS A 95 -25.45 2.09 0.04
N ILE A 96 -25.03 2.51 1.23
CA ILE A 96 -23.63 2.66 1.61
C ILE A 96 -22.90 1.32 1.52
N ASP A 97 -23.50 0.24 2.01
CA ASP A 97 -22.88 -1.08 1.99
C ASP A 97 -22.74 -1.62 0.56
N LYS A 98 -23.73 -1.37 -0.31
CA LYS A 98 -23.60 -1.66 -1.75
C LYS A 98 -22.47 -0.88 -2.41
N LEU A 99 -22.28 0.40 -2.07
CA LEU A 99 -21.17 1.21 -2.60
C LEU A 99 -19.81 0.68 -2.13
N LYS A 100 -19.70 0.31 -0.85
CA LYS A 100 -18.47 -0.31 -0.31
C LYS A 100 -18.15 -1.61 -1.01
N SER A 101 -19.13 -2.52 -1.13
CA SER A 101 -18.95 -3.81 -1.82
C SER A 101 -18.48 -3.62 -3.26
N LYS A 102 -19.08 -2.68 -4.00
CA LYS A 102 -18.67 -2.39 -5.38
C LYS A 102 -17.26 -1.82 -5.47
N ALA A 103 -16.88 -0.96 -4.53
CA ALA A 103 -15.52 -0.45 -4.45
C ALA A 103 -14.52 -1.56 -4.13
N ASP A 104 -14.84 -2.45 -3.18
CA ASP A 104 -14.01 -3.59 -2.79
C ASP A 104 -13.78 -4.54 -3.98
N GLU A 105 -14.82 -4.85 -4.76
CA GLU A 105 -14.68 -5.65 -5.99
C GLU A 105 -13.77 -4.97 -7.04
N SER A 106 -13.82 -3.65 -7.13
CA SER A 106 -13.00 -2.87 -8.06
C SER A 106 -11.55 -2.84 -7.61
N ILE A 107 -11.31 -2.68 -6.31
CA ILE A 107 -10.00 -2.74 -5.67
C ILE A 107 -9.39 -4.13 -5.84
N GLU A 108 -10.16 -5.21 -5.67
CA GLU A 108 -9.66 -6.58 -5.85
C GLU A 108 -9.18 -6.83 -7.30
N LYS A 109 -9.94 -6.34 -8.29
CA LYS A 109 -9.53 -6.41 -9.70
C LYS A 109 -8.26 -5.60 -9.95
N LEU A 110 -8.19 -4.40 -9.38
CA LEU A 110 -7.03 -3.52 -9.48
C LEU A 110 -5.79 -4.18 -8.85
N HIS A 111 -5.93 -4.77 -7.66
CA HIS A 111 -4.88 -5.49 -6.95
C HIS A 111 -4.26 -6.60 -7.81
N LYS A 112 -5.10 -7.47 -8.40
CA LYS A 112 -4.64 -8.56 -9.28
C LYS A 112 -3.89 -8.02 -10.50
N SER A 113 -4.41 -6.96 -11.11
CA SER A 113 -3.77 -6.29 -12.25
C SER A 113 -2.42 -5.69 -11.87
N TYR A 114 -2.35 -5.03 -10.71
CA TYR A 114 -1.15 -4.41 -10.18
C TYR A 114 -0.03 -5.42 -9.93
N LEU A 115 -0.31 -6.51 -9.21
CA LEU A 115 0.69 -7.56 -8.97
C LEU A 115 1.15 -8.20 -10.27
N LYS A 116 0.26 -8.41 -11.24
CA LYS A 116 0.63 -8.90 -12.57
C LYS A 116 1.54 -7.93 -13.34
N LYS A 117 1.34 -6.61 -13.20
CA LYS A 117 2.23 -5.60 -13.80
C LYS A 117 3.60 -5.62 -13.13
N LEU A 118 3.66 -5.66 -11.79
CA LEU A 118 4.92 -5.74 -11.05
C LEU A 118 5.69 -7.03 -11.37
N GLY A 119 5.02 -8.18 -11.42
CA GLY A 119 5.65 -9.48 -11.71
C GLY A 119 6.25 -9.62 -13.11
N LYS A 120 5.99 -8.66 -14.02
CA LYS A 120 6.72 -8.58 -15.30
C LYS A 120 8.07 -7.89 -15.17
N GLU A 121 8.25 -7.08 -14.13
CA GLU A 121 9.43 -6.23 -13.94
C GLU A 121 10.33 -6.73 -12.80
N LEU A 122 9.72 -7.33 -11.77
CA LEU A 122 10.32 -7.63 -10.48
C LEU A 122 10.23 -9.13 -10.13
N SER A 123 11.20 -9.61 -9.35
CA SER A 123 11.08 -10.89 -8.63
C SER A 123 10.10 -10.79 -7.46
N GLU A 124 9.63 -11.93 -6.95
CA GLU A 124 8.73 -11.99 -5.78
C GLU A 124 9.30 -11.28 -4.53
N ASP A 125 10.60 -11.37 -4.30
CA ASP A 125 11.27 -10.67 -3.20
C ASP A 125 11.18 -9.14 -3.37
N LYS A 126 11.38 -8.63 -4.58
CA LYS A 126 11.26 -7.20 -4.87
C LYS A 126 9.81 -6.72 -4.87
N ILE A 127 8.85 -7.57 -5.24
CA ILE A 127 7.43 -7.28 -5.05
C ILE A 127 7.12 -7.15 -3.55
N THR A 128 7.68 -8.03 -2.72
CA THR A 128 7.54 -7.98 -1.27
C THR A 128 8.08 -6.66 -0.70
N GLU A 129 9.27 -6.23 -1.14
CA GLU A 129 9.83 -4.93 -0.76
C GLU A 129 8.95 -3.75 -1.20
N VAL A 130 8.33 -3.80 -2.39
CA VAL A 130 7.35 -2.78 -2.84
C VAL A 130 6.15 -2.75 -1.91
N LYS A 131 5.58 -3.92 -1.56
CA LYS A 131 4.45 -4.02 -0.63
C LYS A 131 4.80 -3.42 0.73
N ASP A 132 5.99 -3.69 1.23
CA ASP A 132 6.49 -3.09 2.48
C ASP A 132 6.65 -1.57 2.35
N GLY A 133 7.22 -1.08 1.23
CA GLY A 133 7.37 0.34 0.94
C GLY A 133 6.03 1.08 0.91
N MET A 134 5.01 0.49 0.27
CA MET A 134 3.65 1.06 0.20
C MET A 134 2.91 1.06 1.55
N THR A 135 3.38 0.26 2.50
CA THR A 135 2.78 0.08 3.82
C THR A 135 3.71 0.54 4.96
N TYR A 136 4.64 1.45 4.65
CA TYR A 136 5.54 2.09 5.62
C TYR A 136 6.47 1.13 6.38
N GLY A 137 6.71 -0.07 5.84
CA GLY A 137 7.53 -1.10 6.50
C GLY A 137 6.92 -1.63 7.80
N VAL A 138 5.60 -1.48 8.00
CA VAL A 138 4.96 -1.85 9.26
C VAL A 138 5.10 -3.34 9.56
N LEU A 139 5.05 -4.21 8.55
CA LEU A 139 5.23 -5.65 8.74
C LEU A 139 6.61 -5.98 9.34
N PRO A 140 7.75 -5.68 8.68
CA PRO A 140 9.06 -6.05 9.22
C PRO A 140 9.33 -5.39 10.58
N ILE A 141 8.93 -4.13 10.77
CA ILE A 141 9.06 -3.43 12.06
C ILE A 141 8.27 -4.15 13.16
N THR A 142 7.04 -4.57 12.87
CA THR A 142 6.17 -5.23 13.85
C THR A 142 6.67 -6.63 14.18
N VAL A 143 7.16 -7.40 13.20
CA VAL A 143 7.77 -8.72 13.45
C VAL A 143 8.99 -8.59 14.37
N ALA A 144 9.87 -7.64 14.09
CA ALA A 144 11.02 -7.36 14.93
C ALA A 144 10.60 -6.98 16.36
N GLY A 145 9.59 -6.12 16.50
CA GLY A 145 9.03 -5.72 17.80
C GLY A 145 8.49 -6.89 18.60
N TYR A 146 7.71 -7.80 17.99
CA TYR A 146 7.22 -9.00 18.68
C TYR A 146 8.36 -9.93 19.11
N ASN A 147 9.37 -10.15 18.26
CA ASN A 147 10.50 -11.00 18.60
C ASN A 147 11.36 -10.42 19.74
N ASP A 148 11.50 -9.09 19.81
CA ASP A 148 12.27 -8.43 20.88
C ASP A 148 11.47 -8.36 22.20
N MET A 149 10.16 -8.16 22.11
CA MET A 149 9.26 -8.16 23.27
C MET A 149 9.11 -9.57 23.86
N LEU A 150 8.99 -10.59 23.01
CA LEU A 150 8.73 -11.98 23.38
C LEU A 150 9.86 -12.88 22.86
N PRO A 151 11.04 -12.89 23.53
CA PRO A 151 12.22 -13.60 23.04
C PRO A 151 12.03 -15.12 22.95
N ASN A 152 11.09 -15.67 23.72
CA ASN A 152 10.84 -17.11 23.82
C ASN A 152 9.74 -17.61 22.87
N LEU A 153 9.30 -16.79 21.89
CA LEU A 153 8.37 -17.25 20.86
C LEU A 153 8.92 -18.47 20.12
N ASN A 154 8.14 -19.54 20.09
CA ASN A 154 8.47 -20.74 19.31
C ASN A 154 8.25 -20.52 17.81
N ALA A 155 8.62 -21.50 16.99
CA ALA A 155 8.52 -21.40 15.53
C ALA A 155 7.08 -21.20 15.03
N GLU A 156 6.11 -21.92 15.60
CA GLU A 156 4.70 -21.83 15.21
C GLU A 156 4.10 -20.46 15.52
N GLN A 157 4.45 -19.90 16.68
CA GLN A 157 3.99 -18.58 17.10
C GLN A 157 4.59 -17.48 16.21
N LYS A 158 5.88 -17.58 15.87
CA LYS A 158 6.54 -16.66 14.93
C LYS A 158 5.91 -16.73 13.55
N ASP A 159 5.64 -17.93 13.06
CA ASP A 159 4.97 -18.17 11.77
C ASP A 159 3.55 -17.58 11.75
N TYR A 160 2.77 -17.78 12.82
CA TYR A 160 1.44 -17.17 12.96
C TYR A 160 1.50 -15.64 12.91
N ILE A 161 2.39 -15.03 13.68
CA ILE A 161 2.60 -13.57 13.70
C ILE A 161 2.94 -13.07 12.29
N TYR A 162 3.91 -13.72 11.64
CA TYR A 162 4.34 -13.34 10.30
C TYR A 162 3.20 -13.44 9.28
N LYS A 163 2.51 -14.59 9.21
CA LYS A 163 1.39 -14.80 8.28
C LYS A 163 0.24 -13.82 8.50
N ALA A 164 -0.10 -13.55 9.76
CA ALA A 164 -1.13 -12.56 10.10
C ALA A 164 -0.73 -11.15 9.62
N LEU A 165 0.54 -10.76 9.75
CA LEU A 165 1.02 -9.46 9.27
C LEU A 165 1.16 -9.41 7.75
N VAL A 166 1.48 -10.53 7.08
CA VAL A 166 1.44 -10.63 5.61
C VAL A 166 0.02 -10.39 5.11
N GLU A 167 -0.99 -11.04 5.69
CA GLU A 167 -2.40 -10.81 5.36
C GLU A 167 -2.81 -9.35 5.60
N ALA A 168 -2.37 -8.76 6.73
CA ALA A 168 -2.59 -7.34 7.01
C ALA A 168 -1.97 -6.42 5.96
N ARG A 169 -0.77 -6.76 5.47
CA ARG A 169 -0.06 -5.98 4.44
C ARG A 169 -0.79 -5.99 3.11
N GLU A 170 -1.34 -7.13 2.69
CA GLU A 170 -2.15 -7.22 1.46
C GLU A 170 -3.37 -6.31 1.53
N HIS A 171 -4.07 -6.26 2.67
CA HIS A 171 -5.18 -5.32 2.85
C HIS A 171 -4.70 -3.87 2.96
N ALA A 172 -3.60 -3.62 3.66
CA ALA A 172 -3.09 -2.27 3.88
C ALA A 172 -2.52 -1.63 2.61
N MET A 173 -1.94 -2.39 1.67
CA MET A 173 -1.42 -1.81 0.42
C MET A 173 -2.55 -1.19 -0.44
N ASP A 174 -3.77 -1.69 -0.28
CA ASP A 174 -4.96 -1.22 -0.99
C ASP A 174 -5.72 -0.10 -0.24
N GLY A 175 -5.27 0.30 0.96
CA GLY A 175 -5.84 1.46 1.66
C GLY A 175 -5.41 2.79 1.02
N GLY A 176 -6.33 3.74 0.87
CA GLY A 176 -6.03 5.04 0.23
C GLY A 176 -5.42 6.08 1.15
N SER A 177 -5.53 5.89 2.47
CA SER A 177 -4.98 6.82 3.47
C SER A 177 -4.03 6.13 4.44
N SER A 178 -3.04 6.86 4.96
CA SER A 178 -2.14 6.34 6.01
C SER A 178 -2.91 5.79 7.21
N LYS A 179 -3.99 6.46 7.62
CA LYS A 179 -4.85 6.03 8.72
C LYS A 179 -5.48 4.66 8.47
N GLU A 180 -5.99 4.43 7.27
CA GLU A 180 -6.59 3.16 6.87
C GLU A 180 -5.55 2.02 6.85
N LYS A 181 -4.37 2.28 6.28
CA LYS A 181 -3.26 1.31 6.28
C LYS A 181 -2.88 0.86 7.69
N HIS A 182 -2.71 1.82 8.60
CA HIS A 182 -2.42 1.52 10.01
C HIS A 182 -3.61 0.84 10.71
N GLY A 183 -4.84 1.16 10.33
CA GLY A 183 -6.04 0.50 10.83
C GLY A 183 -6.05 -1.01 10.54
N TRP A 184 -5.68 -1.41 9.32
CA TRP A 184 -5.52 -2.82 8.95
C TRP A 184 -4.48 -3.52 9.83
N PHE A 185 -3.26 -2.97 9.95
CA PHE A 185 -2.28 -3.56 10.86
C PHE A 185 -2.74 -3.59 12.32
N GLY A 186 -3.45 -2.56 12.79
CA GLY A 186 -4.02 -2.52 14.14
C GLY A 186 -4.99 -3.67 14.41
N LYS A 187 -5.88 -3.96 13.44
CA LYS A 187 -6.82 -5.10 13.52
C LYS A 187 -6.08 -6.43 13.66
N TYR A 188 -5.04 -6.66 12.86
CA TYR A 188 -4.26 -7.90 12.90
C TYR A 188 -3.36 -8.00 14.13
N LYS A 189 -2.80 -6.89 14.63
CA LYS A 189 -2.10 -6.84 15.93
C LYS A 189 -3.03 -7.25 17.07
N GLY A 190 -4.29 -6.80 17.05
CA GLY A 190 -5.31 -7.27 18.00
C GLY A 190 -5.56 -8.79 17.90
N ARG A 191 -5.66 -9.33 16.67
CA ARG A 191 -5.79 -10.78 16.44
C ARG A 191 -4.59 -11.56 16.99
N ILE A 192 -3.38 -11.08 16.74
CA ILE A 192 -2.13 -11.67 17.23
C ILE A 192 -2.10 -11.65 18.77
N ASN A 193 -2.46 -10.53 19.39
CA ASN A 193 -2.49 -10.41 20.84
C ASN A 193 -3.46 -11.43 21.45
N ASN A 194 -4.66 -11.56 20.88
CA ASN A 194 -5.65 -12.56 21.32
C ASN A 194 -5.14 -14.00 21.16
N TYR A 195 -4.40 -14.29 20.09
CA TYR A 195 -3.75 -15.59 19.90
C TYR A 195 -2.70 -15.85 20.97
N LEU A 196 -1.77 -14.92 21.20
CA LEU A 196 -0.69 -15.07 22.18
C LEU A 196 -1.21 -15.18 23.61
N SER A 197 -2.24 -14.41 23.98
CA SER A 197 -2.87 -14.55 25.30
C SER A 197 -3.48 -15.95 25.50
N LYS A 198 -4.06 -16.56 24.46
CA LYS A 198 -4.52 -17.96 24.51
C LYS A 198 -3.39 -18.97 24.61
N GLN A 199 -2.19 -18.61 24.16
CA GLN A 199 -0.97 -19.40 24.31
C GLN A 199 -0.31 -19.23 25.69
N GLY A 200 -0.90 -18.43 26.58
CA GLY A 200 -0.44 -18.24 27.96
C GLY A 200 0.49 -17.04 28.17
N TYR A 201 0.69 -16.18 27.16
CA TYR A 201 1.46 -14.95 27.34
C TYR A 201 0.65 -13.88 28.08
N ASP A 202 1.23 -13.34 29.16
CA ASP A 202 0.77 -12.10 29.77
C ASP A 202 1.44 -10.91 29.07
N LEU A 203 0.79 -10.39 28.02
CA LEU A 203 1.34 -9.33 27.19
C LEU A 203 1.57 -8.01 27.95
N ASN A 204 0.85 -7.75 29.05
CA ASN A 204 1.07 -6.56 29.86
C ASN A 204 2.39 -6.69 30.64
N LYS A 205 2.61 -7.85 31.25
CA LYS A 205 3.86 -8.16 31.94
C LYS A 205 5.04 -8.17 30.96
N GLU A 206 4.90 -8.86 29.83
CA GLU A 206 5.96 -8.96 28.81
C GLU A 206 6.33 -7.58 28.24
N SER A 207 5.35 -6.70 28.03
CA SER A 207 5.59 -5.32 27.61
C SER A 207 6.36 -4.52 28.68
N ALA A 208 5.96 -4.64 29.96
CA ALA A 208 6.65 -3.96 31.05
C ALA A 208 8.11 -4.43 31.21
N ASP A 209 8.34 -5.75 31.13
CA ASP A 209 9.68 -6.31 31.21
C ASP A 209 10.52 -5.97 29.97
N TRP A 210 9.89 -5.91 28.79
CA TRP A 210 10.54 -5.44 27.58
C TRP A 210 11.00 -3.99 27.66
N HIS A 211 10.18 -3.09 28.21
CA HIS A 211 10.57 -1.69 28.44
C HIS A 211 11.79 -1.58 29.37
N LYS A 212 11.84 -2.35 30.46
CA LYS A 212 13.04 -2.41 31.32
C LYS A 212 14.28 -2.87 30.55
N ARG A 213 14.16 -3.93 29.72
CA ARG A 213 15.27 -4.40 28.87
C ARG A 213 15.72 -3.35 27.86
N ILE A 214 14.83 -2.51 27.34
CA ILE A 214 15.21 -1.40 26.45
C ILE A 214 15.97 -0.34 27.25
N GLU A 215 15.45 0.09 28.39
CA GLU A 215 16.12 1.11 29.22
C GLU A 215 17.53 0.69 29.64
N GLU A 216 17.72 -0.57 30.01
CA GLU A 216 19.03 -1.12 30.35
C GLU A 216 19.99 -1.12 29.15
N ARG A 217 19.50 -1.51 27.97
CA ARG A 217 20.28 -1.47 26.71
C ARG A 217 20.69 -0.06 26.31
N GLU A 218 19.82 0.93 26.51
CA GLU A 218 20.16 2.32 26.21
C GLU A 218 21.17 2.89 27.22
N LYS A 219 21.03 2.56 28.50
CA LYS A 219 22.02 2.94 29.53
C LYS A 219 23.40 2.35 29.28
N SER A 220 23.49 1.10 28.81
CA SER A 220 24.78 0.47 28.49
C SER A 220 25.43 1.09 27.25
N LYS A 221 24.66 1.38 26.20
CA LYS A 221 25.18 2.08 25.00
C LYS A 221 25.78 3.45 25.34
N VAL A 222 25.13 4.22 26.21
CA VAL A 222 25.66 5.52 26.65
C VAL A 222 26.99 5.31 27.37
N LYS A 223 27.08 4.39 28.33
CA LYS A 223 28.35 4.10 29.05
C LYS A 223 29.49 3.62 28.14
N ASP A 224 29.18 2.82 27.12
CA ASP A 224 30.19 2.35 26.15
C ASP A 224 30.65 3.47 25.19
N SER A 225 29.81 4.48 24.95
CA SER A 225 30.19 5.67 24.16
C SER A 225 31.06 6.64 24.96
N THR A 226 30.78 6.84 26.26
CA THR A 226 31.56 7.75 27.12
C THR A 226 32.88 7.16 27.63
N SER A 227 33.11 5.85 27.45
CA SER A 227 34.38 5.18 27.79
C SER A 227 35.32 5.02 26.60
N LYS A 228 34.91 5.44 25.41
CA LYS A 228 35.70 5.45 24.17
C LYS A 228 36.13 6.85 23.71
N GLU A 229 35.75 7.89 24.46
CA GLU A 229 36.32 9.24 24.40
C GLU A 229 37.39 9.41 25.48
#